data_AF-A0A936D3R1-F1
#
_entry.id   AF-A0A936D3R1-F1
#
_cell.length_a   1.000
_cell.length_b   1.000
_cell.length_c   1.000
_cell.angle_alpha   90.00
_cell.angle_beta   90.00
_cell.angle_gamma   90.00
#
_symmetry.space_group_name_H-M   'P 1'
#
loop_
_entity.id
_entity.type
_entity.pdbx_description
1 polymer ?
#
loop_
_entity_poly.entity_id
_entity_poly.type
_entity_poly.pdbx_seq_one_letter_code
_entity_poly.pdbx_strand_id
1 'polypeptide(L)'
;MLRYTLRRALWAVPTLFGVSFVVFLITTLLPDPASRLKPEEHLALLARPEAYFELDERRRQLFLDLPKVVNVRPEDVRSRVDDCITHVANDDEEARVAGAMLVRLGGAALPHALPELERLAPEARRRVAVALLPLARRMGLDVPENDGPDTAFLFWKRFWDVRSTDFTGPAVKRMVDRYVQKGTSARERELEIVDTFAVPELLDAAQRTRDKEALSRITKLLAHATQRSSALPPDASEADVERAVSDWLSWWFIHESDFVVREGTVRMTASIGDTRYAKWMTGAALGKLGLSSRDNEPIAKKLGARAPVTFVMTALAMLLAFSVAVPLGAFTAWRRGRGVNRVVTVVLFAVYSLPTFWVAQLLFSMARVRSYAGVAVPVLALALTATATLSRHQRVSLLEVVQADYVRTARAKGVSAFRVTVVHALRNAVLPTVTLAGFQFPTLLGGAFVIEEVFGIRGMGWETLRAIEAHDTAWIVATVLLSASVTTAMLIGSDVALGALDPRVRERQLGGRLS
;
A
#
# COMPACT_ATOMS: atom_id res chain seq x y z
N MET A 1 -19.23 21.95 12.54
CA MET A 1 -18.58 20.65 12.85
C MET A 1 -17.72 20.15 11.71
N LEU A 2 -18.24 20.10 10.46
CA LEU A 2 -17.47 19.64 9.30
C LEU A 2 -16.07 20.26 9.15
N ARG A 3 -15.93 21.59 9.30
CA ARG A 3 -14.62 22.28 9.26
C ARG A 3 -13.64 21.78 10.32
N TYR A 4 -14.11 21.53 11.54
CA TYR A 4 -13.28 20.98 12.63
C TYR A 4 -12.82 19.57 12.30
N THR A 5 -13.75 18.71 11.85
CA THR A 5 -13.48 17.33 11.44
C THR A 5 -12.46 17.28 10.31
N LEU A 6 -12.63 18.10 9.26
CA LEU A 6 -11.68 18.20 8.14
C LEU A 6 -10.30 18.67 8.61
N ARG A 7 -10.24 19.68 9.49
CA ARG A 7 -8.97 20.14 10.06
C ARG A 7 -8.27 19.04 10.85
N ARG A 8 -8.99 18.31 11.71
CA ARG A 8 -8.45 17.15 12.45
C ARG A 8 -7.99 16.03 11.51
N ALA A 9 -8.74 15.75 10.45
CA ALA A 9 -8.35 14.76 9.45
C ALA A 9 -7.06 15.16 8.72
N LEU A 10 -6.88 16.44 8.40
CA LEU A 10 -5.63 16.96 7.83
C LEU A 10 -4.44 16.80 8.80
N TRP A 11 -4.65 17.08 10.09
CA TRP A 11 -3.63 16.87 11.13
C TRP A 11 -3.28 15.40 11.38
N ALA A 12 -4.11 14.46 10.90
CA ALA A 12 -3.80 13.04 10.99
C ALA A 12 -2.75 12.60 9.97
N VAL A 13 -2.61 13.31 8.84
CA VAL A 13 -1.73 12.91 7.74
C VAL A 13 -0.27 12.76 8.20
N PRO A 14 0.34 13.71 8.95
CA PRO A 14 1.70 13.53 9.47
C PRO A 14 1.83 12.33 10.41
N THR A 15 0.80 12.05 11.22
CA THR A 15 0.78 10.90 12.13
C THR A 15 0.73 9.58 11.35
N LEU A 16 -0.12 9.48 10.34
CA LEU A 16 -0.22 8.29 9.48
C LEU A 16 1.09 8.06 8.72
N PHE A 17 1.69 9.11 8.20
CA PHE A 17 3.01 9.05 7.58
C PHE A 17 4.06 8.55 8.58
N GLY A 18 4.14 9.15 9.78
CA GLY A 18 5.07 8.74 10.83
C GLY A 18 4.91 7.28 11.25
N VAL A 19 3.68 6.82 11.47
CA VAL A 19 3.39 5.41 11.80
C VAL A 19 3.83 4.50 10.66
N SER A 20 3.46 4.82 9.42
CA SER A 20 3.84 4.00 8.27
C SER A 20 5.36 3.93 8.06
N PHE A 21 6.08 5.03 8.30
CA PHE A 21 7.52 5.09 8.17
C PHE A 21 8.22 4.24 9.23
N VAL A 22 7.79 4.34 10.49
CA VAL A 22 8.32 3.52 11.59
C VAL A 22 8.07 2.04 11.33
N VAL A 23 6.86 1.68 10.90
CA VAL A 23 6.50 0.29 10.59
C VAL A 23 7.32 -0.22 9.43
N PHE A 24 7.46 0.55 8.36
CA PHE A 24 8.32 0.22 7.23
C PHE A 24 9.78 0.01 7.68
N LEU A 25 10.32 0.90 8.52
CA LEU A 25 11.68 0.74 9.03
C LEU A 25 11.83 -0.58 9.80
N ILE A 26 10.89 -0.89 10.69
CA ILE A 26 10.88 -2.15 11.45
C ILE A 26 10.77 -3.36 10.52
N THR A 27 9.85 -3.36 9.56
CA THR A 27 9.68 -4.49 8.64
C THR A 27 10.90 -4.67 7.74
N THR A 28 11.61 -3.59 7.41
CA THR A 28 12.86 -3.70 6.65
C THR A 28 14.06 -4.21 7.44
N LEU A 29 14.00 -4.29 8.77
CA LEU A 29 15.03 -4.94 9.57
C LEU A 29 14.97 -6.47 9.45
N LEU A 30 13.83 -7.01 9.01
CA LEU A 30 13.68 -8.43 8.73
C LEU A 30 14.48 -8.79 7.45
N PRO A 31 15.26 -9.88 7.46
CA PRO A 31 15.93 -10.36 6.26
C PRO A 31 14.87 -10.77 5.23
N ASP A 32 15.01 -10.25 4.01
CA ASP A 32 14.06 -10.53 2.94
C ASP A 32 14.37 -11.90 2.33
N PRO A 33 13.47 -12.91 2.41
CA PRO A 33 13.77 -14.25 1.92
C PRO A 33 14.06 -14.29 0.41
N ALA A 34 13.51 -13.34 -0.36
CA ALA A 34 13.77 -13.22 -1.80
C ALA A 34 15.14 -12.58 -2.14
N SER A 35 15.87 -12.08 -1.15
CA SER A 35 17.19 -11.44 -1.36
C SER A 35 18.37 -12.41 -1.39
N ARG A 36 18.19 -13.67 -0.98
CA ARG A 36 19.27 -14.67 -0.90
C ARG A 36 19.05 -15.81 -1.90
N LEU A 37 19.36 -15.56 -3.16
CA LEU A 37 19.62 -16.67 -4.10
C LEU A 37 20.96 -17.29 -3.72
N LYS A 38 21.05 -18.63 -3.72
CA LYS A 38 22.36 -19.27 -3.60
C LYS A 38 23.20 -18.96 -4.85
N PRO A 39 24.54 -18.87 -4.76
CA PRO A 39 25.39 -18.62 -5.93
C PRO A 39 25.12 -19.57 -7.10
N GLU A 40 24.89 -20.85 -6.81
CA GLU A 40 24.58 -21.89 -7.82
C GLU A 40 23.24 -21.64 -8.52
N GLU A 41 22.22 -21.20 -7.78
CA GLU A 41 20.90 -20.86 -8.34
C GLU A 41 20.99 -19.61 -9.21
N HIS A 42 21.80 -18.64 -8.81
CA HIS A 42 22.04 -17.43 -9.59
C HIS A 42 22.73 -17.74 -10.92
N LEU A 43 23.80 -18.54 -10.91
CA LEU A 43 24.50 -18.93 -12.13
C LEU A 43 23.58 -19.72 -13.09
N ALA A 44 22.73 -20.59 -12.55
CA ALA A 44 21.73 -21.31 -13.34
C ALA A 44 20.70 -20.38 -13.99
N LEU A 45 20.35 -19.26 -13.33
CA LEU A 45 19.47 -18.22 -13.89
C LEU A 45 20.16 -17.42 -15.00
N LEU A 46 21.45 -17.09 -14.84
CA LEU A 46 22.22 -16.40 -15.88
C LEU A 46 22.29 -17.19 -17.20
N ALA A 47 22.27 -18.52 -17.11
CA ALA A 47 22.21 -19.38 -18.29
C ALA A 47 20.86 -19.28 -19.05
N ARG A 48 19.78 -18.83 -18.40
CA ARG A 48 18.40 -18.79 -18.90
C ARG A 48 17.77 -17.39 -18.73
N PRO A 49 17.95 -16.47 -19.69
CA PRO A 49 17.46 -15.09 -19.57
C PRO A 49 15.98 -14.96 -19.24
N GLU A 50 15.12 -15.82 -19.79
CA GLU A 50 13.68 -15.81 -19.50
C GLU A 50 13.39 -16.03 -18.00
N ALA A 51 14.03 -17.05 -17.40
CA ALA A 51 13.87 -17.35 -15.98
C ALA A 51 14.43 -16.23 -15.09
N TYR A 52 15.54 -15.61 -15.51
CA TYR A 52 16.09 -14.43 -14.84
C TYR A 52 15.09 -13.26 -14.85
N PHE A 53 14.49 -12.96 -16.01
CA PHE A 53 13.54 -11.85 -16.13
C PHE A 53 12.21 -12.11 -15.42
N GLU A 54 11.72 -13.35 -15.36
CA GLU A 54 10.55 -13.69 -14.54
C GLU A 54 10.81 -13.43 -13.05
N LEU A 55 12.01 -13.74 -12.58
CA LEU A 55 12.40 -13.48 -11.20
C LEU A 55 12.57 -11.97 -10.94
N ASP A 56 13.23 -11.25 -11.85
CA ASP A 56 13.41 -9.81 -11.77
C ASP A 56 12.04 -9.09 -11.72
N GLU A 57 11.10 -9.50 -12.58
CA GLU A 57 9.74 -8.95 -12.61
C GLU A 57 9.02 -9.12 -11.26
N ARG A 58 9.08 -10.31 -10.66
CA ARG A 58 8.49 -10.57 -9.33
C ARG A 58 9.14 -9.71 -8.23
N ARG A 59 10.46 -9.52 -8.30
CA ARG A 59 11.20 -8.68 -7.35
C ARG A 59 10.80 -7.20 -7.48
N ARG A 60 10.66 -6.69 -8.70
CA ARG A 60 10.27 -5.30 -8.98
C ARG A 60 8.83 -5.00 -8.61
N GLN A 61 7.92 -5.95 -8.75
CA GLN A 61 6.54 -5.82 -8.26
C GLN A 61 6.47 -5.61 -6.73
N LEU A 62 7.50 -6.05 -6.01
CA LEU A 62 7.69 -5.85 -4.57
C LEU A 62 8.70 -4.71 -4.26
N PHE A 63 9.16 -3.98 -5.29
CA PHE A 63 10.17 -2.92 -5.23
C PHE A 63 11.52 -3.35 -4.64
N LEU A 64 11.86 -4.65 -4.70
CA LEU A 64 13.06 -5.19 -4.05
C LEU A 64 14.38 -4.76 -4.73
N ASP A 65 14.29 -4.31 -5.96
CA ASP A 65 15.34 -3.67 -6.75
C ASP A 65 15.71 -2.28 -6.21
N LEU A 66 14.81 -1.62 -5.47
CA LEU A 66 15.01 -0.26 -4.98
C LEU A 66 15.63 -0.22 -3.56
N PRO A 67 16.40 0.84 -3.26
CA PRO A 67 16.85 1.10 -1.90
C PRO A 67 15.66 1.43 -0.98
N LYS A 68 15.85 1.22 0.32
CA LYS A 68 14.74 1.27 1.29
C LYS A 68 14.13 2.67 1.46
N VAL A 69 14.99 3.67 1.73
CA VAL A 69 14.55 5.02 2.16
C VAL A 69 15.22 6.15 1.39
N VAL A 70 16.50 5.99 1.03
CA VAL A 70 17.25 7.00 0.27
C VAL A 70 17.96 6.32 -0.88
N ASN A 71 17.79 6.85 -2.07
CA ASN A 71 18.46 6.41 -3.28
C ASN A 71 19.60 7.37 -3.63
N VAL A 72 20.83 7.00 -3.25
CA VAL A 72 22.02 7.84 -3.45
C VAL A 72 22.47 7.84 -4.92
N ARG A 73 22.16 6.77 -5.65
CA ARG A 73 22.51 6.61 -7.07
C ARG A 73 21.29 6.08 -7.82
N PRO A 74 20.30 6.94 -8.13
CA PRO A 74 19.14 6.51 -8.89
C PRO A 74 19.59 5.96 -10.25
N GLU A 75 19.24 4.71 -10.51
CA GLU A 75 19.43 4.07 -11.79
C GLU A 75 18.46 4.65 -12.83
N ASP A 76 18.93 4.69 -14.06
CA ASP A 76 18.19 5.11 -15.23
C ASP A 76 18.62 4.28 -16.45
N VAL A 77 17.95 4.50 -17.59
CA VAL A 77 18.24 3.75 -18.82
C VAL A 77 19.71 3.82 -19.23
N ARG A 78 20.39 4.96 -19.01
CA ARG A 78 21.79 5.14 -19.38
C ARG A 78 22.69 4.23 -18.54
N SER A 79 22.56 4.30 -17.21
CA SER A 79 23.35 3.44 -16.31
C SER A 79 23.14 1.95 -16.58
N ARG A 80 21.90 1.52 -16.85
CA ARG A 80 21.58 0.13 -17.18
C ARG A 80 22.19 -0.32 -18.50
N VAL A 81 22.18 0.56 -19.52
CA VAL A 81 22.82 0.28 -20.80
C VAL A 81 24.33 0.16 -20.65
N ASP A 82 24.96 1.06 -19.90
CA ASP A 82 26.40 1.04 -19.65
C ASP A 82 26.84 -0.26 -18.95
N ASP A 83 26.08 -0.70 -17.94
CA ASP A 83 26.31 -1.98 -17.25
C ASP A 83 26.16 -3.17 -18.21
N CYS A 84 25.08 -3.20 -19.00
CA CYS A 84 24.86 -4.30 -19.95
C CYS A 84 25.93 -4.36 -21.04
N ILE A 85 26.35 -3.20 -21.57
CA ILE A 85 27.43 -3.12 -22.56
C ILE A 85 28.72 -3.65 -21.95
N THR A 86 29.01 -3.33 -20.69
CA THR A 86 30.22 -3.82 -20.00
C THR A 86 30.26 -5.34 -19.96
N HIS A 87 29.17 -5.99 -19.54
CA HIS A 87 29.08 -7.46 -19.47
C HIS A 87 29.19 -8.12 -20.86
N VAL A 88 28.46 -7.61 -21.85
CA VAL A 88 28.52 -8.14 -23.23
C VAL A 88 29.89 -7.90 -23.88
N ALA A 89 30.50 -6.74 -23.62
CA ALA A 89 31.82 -6.39 -24.10
C ALA A 89 32.91 -7.28 -23.48
N ASN A 90 32.77 -7.68 -22.22
CA ASN A 90 33.73 -8.54 -21.53
C ASN A 90 33.52 -10.03 -21.79
N ASP A 91 32.35 -10.43 -22.30
CA ASP A 91 31.97 -11.84 -22.51
C ASP A 91 32.03 -12.66 -21.21
N ASP A 92 31.53 -12.06 -20.13
CA ASP A 92 31.47 -12.70 -18.81
C ASP A 92 30.19 -13.54 -18.60
N GLU A 93 30.03 -14.09 -17.40
CA GLU A 93 28.90 -14.97 -17.06
C GLU A 93 27.53 -14.28 -17.21
N GLU A 94 27.47 -12.95 -17.13
CA GLU A 94 26.25 -12.15 -17.26
C GLU A 94 25.98 -11.68 -18.69
N ALA A 95 26.96 -11.80 -19.61
CA ALA A 95 26.87 -11.31 -20.99
C ALA A 95 25.58 -11.72 -21.71
N ARG A 96 25.10 -12.96 -21.49
CA ARG A 96 23.85 -13.45 -22.11
C ARG A 96 22.62 -12.72 -21.58
N VAL A 97 22.52 -12.51 -20.27
CA VAL A 97 21.41 -11.79 -19.65
C VAL A 97 21.48 -10.31 -20.01
N ALA A 98 22.67 -9.72 -19.97
CA ALA A 98 22.91 -8.34 -20.36
C ALA A 98 22.53 -8.07 -21.82
N GLY A 99 22.88 -8.96 -22.75
CA GLY A 99 22.46 -8.87 -24.16
C GLY A 99 20.95 -8.94 -24.31
N ALA A 100 20.29 -9.87 -23.62
CA ALA A 100 18.83 -9.96 -23.61
C ALA A 100 18.18 -8.74 -22.94
N MET A 101 18.82 -8.13 -21.94
CA MET A 101 18.36 -6.92 -21.28
C MET A 101 18.47 -5.72 -22.23
N LEU A 102 19.54 -5.57 -23.01
CA LEU A 102 19.63 -4.54 -24.07
C LEU A 102 18.47 -4.64 -25.05
N VAL A 103 18.10 -5.87 -25.46
CA VAL A 103 16.92 -6.10 -26.30
C VAL A 103 15.63 -5.71 -25.55
N ARG A 104 15.50 -6.02 -24.26
CA ARG A 104 14.33 -5.64 -23.44
C ARG A 104 14.21 -4.12 -23.26
N LEU A 105 15.32 -3.42 -23.00
CA LEU A 105 15.39 -1.96 -22.92
C LEU A 105 15.03 -1.32 -24.26
N GLY A 106 15.37 -1.97 -25.37
CA GLY A 106 14.83 -1.68 -26.69
C GLY A 106 15.33 -0.40 -27.34
N GLY A 107 14.45 0.27 -28.09
CA GLY A 107 14.73 1.58 -28.69
C GLY A 107 15.24 2.62 -27.67
N ALA A 108 14.83 2.52 -26.40
CA ALA A 108 15.32 3.38 -25.33
C ALA A 108 16.81 3.21 -25.02
N ALA A 109 17.39 2.05 -25.34
CA ALA A 109 18.82 1.81 -25.18
C ALA A 109 19.68 2.41 -26.31
N LEU A 110 19.14 2.54 -27.52
CA LEU A 110 19.92 2.91 -28.72
C LEU A 110 20.66 4.26 -28.61
N PRO A 111 20.06 5.34 -28.07
CA PRO A 111 20.75 6.63 -27.87
C PRO A 111 21.97 6.56 -26.95
N HIS A 112 22.06 5.52 -26.13
CA HIS A 112 23.15 5.31 -25.19
C HIS A 112 24.10 4.23 -25.67
N ALA A 113 23.59 3.19 -26.34
CA ALA A 113 24.41 2.07 -26.78
C ALA A 113 25.18 2.34 -28.08
N LEU A 114 24.53 2.92 -29.09
CA LEU A 114 25.13 3.04 -30.43
C LEU A 114 26.31 4.02 -30.48
N PRO A 115 26.27 5.19 -29.82
CA PRO A 115 27.44 6.07 -29.75
C PRO A 115 28.65 5.44 -29.06
N GLU A 116 28.45 4.55 -28.09
CA GLU A 116 29.54 3.91 -27.35
C GLU A 116 30.20 2.77 -28.14
N LEU A 117 29.53 2.18 -29.14
CA LEU A 117 30.10 1.11 -29.97
C LEU A 117 31.42 1.51 -30.64
N GLU A 118 31.59 2.77 -31.01
CA GLU A 118 32.81 3.25 -31.65
C GLU A 118 34.00 3.37 -30.67
N ARG A 119 33.72 3.45 -29.37
CA ARG A 119 34.73 3.56 -28.32
C ARG A 119 35.21 2.20 -27.81
N LEU A 120 34.45 1.14 -28.07
CA LEU A 120 34.80 -0.22 -27.67
C LEU A 120 35.90 -0.81 -28.55
N ALA A 121 36.65 -1.75 -27.97
CA ALA A 121 37.64 -2.54 -28.71
C ALA A 121 36.96 -3.32 -29.88
N PRO A 122 37.69 -3.63 -30.97
CA PRO A 122 37.10 -4.24 -32.17
C PRO A 122 36.30 -5.52 -31.93
N GLU A 123 36.72 -6.36 -30.97
CA GLU A 123 35.99 -7.58 -30.62
C GLU A 123 34.75 -7.29 -29.76
N ALA A 124 34.90 -6.41 -28.77
CA ALA A 124 33.82 -6.00 -27.87
C ALA A 124 32.67 -5.33 -28.63
N ARG A 125 32.97 -4.39 -29.54
CA ARG A 125 31.94 -3.74 -30.37
C ARG A 125 31.16 -4.73 -31.23
N ARG A 126 31.82 -5.79 -31.73
CA ARG A 126 31.21 -6.83 -32.55
C ARG A 126 30.21 -7.65 -31.75
N ARG A 127 30.58 -8.08 -30.54
CA ARG A 127 29.68 -8.76 -29.61
C ARG A 127 28.44 -7.92 -29.27
N VAL A 128 28.63 -6.65 -28.90
CA VAL A 128 27.52 -5.76 -28.55
C VAL A 128 26.60 -5.51 -29.77
N ALA A 129 27.17 -5.28 -30.96
CA ALA A 129 26.39 -5.08 -32.18
C ALA A 129 25.54 -6.31 -32.55
N VAL A 130 26.09 -7.52 -32.40
CA VAL A 130 25.36 -8.78 -32.60
C VAL A 130 24.25 -8.96 -31.56
N ALA A 131 24.53 -8.66 -30.29
CA ALA A 131 23.55 -8.76 -29.21
C ALA A 131 22.31 -7.88 -29.43
N LEU A 132 22.46 -6.76 -30.17
CA LEU A 132 21.34 -5.87 -30.52
C LEU A 132 20.53 -6.36 -31.73
N LEU A 133 21.00 -7.29 -32.58
CA LEU A 133 20.27 -7.71 -33.78
C LEU A 133 18.82 -8.19 -33.55
N PRO A 134 18.48 -8.92 -32.46
CA PRO A 134 17.10 -9.26 -32.16
C PRO A 134 16.19 -8.02 -32.01
N LEU A 135 16.72 -6.90 -31.50
CA LEU A 135 16.00 -5.63 -31.42
C LEU A 135 15.70 -5.07 -32.82
N ALA A 136 16.64 -5.11 -33.76
CA ALA A 136 16.39 -4.68 -35.13
C ALA A 136 15.24 -5.45 -35.79
N ARG A 137 15.17 -6.77 -35.55
CA ARG A 137 14.05 -7.61 -36.03
C ARG A 137 12.72 -7.19 -35.38
N ARG A 138 12.70 -6.86 -34.08
CA ARG A 138 11.51 -6.33 -33.40
C ARG A 138 11.05 -4.99 -33.97
N MET A 139 11.99 -4.11 -34.34
CA MET A 139 11.73 -2.82 -34.98
C MET A 139 11.28 -2.95 -36.44
N GLY A 140 11.16 -4.18 -36.98
CA GLY A 140 10.78 -4.43 -38.37
C GLY A 140 11.85 -4.02 -39.39
N LEU A 141 13.12 -3.94 -38.97
CA LEU A 141 14.22 -3.60 -39.84
C LEU A 141 14.71 -4.83 -40.61
N ASP A 142 15.12 -4.62 -41.85
CA ASP A 142 15.70 -5.65 -42.69
C ASP A 142 17.14 -5.94 -42.24
N VAL A 143 17.33 -7.05 -41.53
CA VAL A 143 18.62 -7.46 -40.97
C VAL A 143 19.33 -8.37 -41.97
N PRO A 144 20.60 -8.10 -42.33
CA PRO A 144 21.31 -8.90 -43.33
C PRO A 144 21.39 -10.40 -42.97
N GLU A 145 21.12 -11.28 -43.94
CA GLU A 145 21.05 -12.75 -43.76
C GLU A 145 22.37 -13.40 -43.30
N ASN A 146 23.51 -12.78 -43.62
CA ASN A 146 24.83 -13.21 -43.11
C ASN A 146 25.13 -12.47 -41.79
N ASP A 147 24.82 -13.12 -40.66
CA ASP A 147 25.02 -12.68 -39.27
C ASP A 147 26.52 -12.55 -38.86
N GLY A 148 27.38 -12.07 -39.77
CA GLY A 148 28.78 -11.79 -39.49
C GLY A 148 28.92 -10.64 -38.47
N PRO A 149 29.79 -10.75 -37.45
CA PRO A 149 29.87 -9.73 -36.39
C PRO A 149 30.27 -8.32 -36.89
N ASP A 150 31.03 -8.23 -37.99
CA ASP A 150 31.39 -6.96 -38.64
C ASP A 150 30.20 -6.33 -39.40
N THR A 151 29.35 -7.16 -40.01
CA THR A 151 28.14 -6.71 -40.72
C THR A 151 27.15 -6.08 -39.74
N ALA A 152 27.01 -6.66 -38.54
CA ALA A 152 26.13 -6.15 -37.49
C ALA A 152 26.52 -4.73 -37.03
N PHE A 153 27.82 -4.48 -36.83
CA PHE A 153 28.32 -3.16 -36.46
C PHE A 153 28.04 -2.13 -37.57
N LEU A 154 28.35 -2.45 -38.82
CA LEU A 154 28.12 -1.55 -39.95
C LEU A 154 26.62 -1.25 -40.15
N PHE A 155 25.75 -2.23 -39.92
CA PHE A 155 24.30 -2.06 -39.92
C PHE A 155 23.87 -1.00 -38.90
N TRP A 156 24.26 -1.17 -37.64
CA TRP A 156 23.88 -0.25 -36.57
C TRP A 156 24.46 1.15 -36.73
N LYS A 157 25.70 1.25 -37.20
CA LYS A 157 26.33 2.53 -37.54
C LYS A 157 25.51 3.29 -38.60
N ARG A 158 25.21 2.63 -39.73
CA ARG A 158 24.39 3.23 -40.80
C ARG A 158 22.99 3.59 -40.31
N PHE A 159 22.38 2.74 -39.49
CA PHE A 159 21.10 3.03 -38.88
C PHE A 159 21.15 4.31 -38.05
N TRP A 160 22.13 4.44 -37.16
CA TRP A 160 22.26 5.60 -36.26
C TRP A 160 22.59 6.89 -37.00
N ASP A 161 23.48 6.82 -38.00
CA ASP A 161 23.82 7.96 -38.85
C ASP A 161 22.59 8.54 -39.55
N VAL A 162 21.63 7.69 -39.94
CA VAL A 162 20.40 8.09 -40.65
C VAL A 162 19.26 8.46 -39.69
N ARG A 163 19.13 7.77 -38.56
CA ARG A 163 17.92 7.78 -37.72
C ARG A 163 18.09 8.44 -36.36
N SER A 164 19.29 8.85 -35.95
CA SER A 164 19.54 9.44 -34.62
C SER A 164 18.61 10.61 -34.27
N THR A 165 18.18 11.41 -35.26
CA THR A 165 17.23 12.52 -35.06
C THR A 165 15.82 12.09 -34.67
N ASP A 166 15.42 10.86 -35.02
CA ASP A 166 14.12 10.29 -34.68
C ASP A 166 14.05 9.94 -33.19
N PHE A 167 15.19 9.67 -32.55
CA PHE A 167 15.33 9.34 -31.12
C PHE A 167 15.48 10.59 -30.25
N THR A 168 14.56 11.53 -30.41
CA THR A 168 14.44 12.71 -29.54
C THR A 168 13.04 12.84 -28.98
N GLY A 169 12.90 13.24 -27.71
CA GLY A 169 11.59 13.43 -27.08
C GLY A 169 10.62 14.27 -27.93
N PRO A 170 11.03 15.43 -28.46
CA PRO A 170 10.19 16.23 -29.35
C PRO A 170 9.81 15.53 -30.68
N ALA A 171 10.69 14.73 -31.28
CA ALA A 171 10.38 14.02 -32.52
C ALA A 171 9.32 12.94 -32.28
N VAL A 172 9.56 12.11 -31.26
CA VAL A 172 8.65 11.03 -30.86
C VAL A 172 7.30 11.56 -30.42
N LYS A 173 7.26 12.63 -29.61
CA LYS A 173 6.01 13.29 -29.22
C LYS A 173 5.18 13.69 -30.45
N ARG A 174 5.81 14.31 -31.46
CA ARG A 174 5.12 14.65 -32.71
C ARG A 174 4.65 13.42 -33.49
N MET A 175 5.41 12.31 -33.49
CA MET A 175 5.00 11.06 -34.12
C MET A 175 3.76 10.47 -33.43
N VAL A 176 3.77 10.42 -32.09
CA VAL A 176 2.65 9.96 -31.27
C VAL A 176 1.42 10.83 -31.47
N ASP A 177 1.53 12.15 -31.36
CA ASP A 177 0.39 13.07 -31.54
C ASP A 177 -0.25 12.91 -32.93
N ARG A 178 0.55 12.75 -33.99
CA ARG A 178 0.04 12.43 -35.34
C ARG A 178 -0.66 11.08 -35.37
N TYR A 179 -0.07 10.04 -34.80
CA TYR A 179 -0.62 8.69 -34.79
C TYR A 179 -1.96 8.61 -34.05
N VAL A 180 -2.08 9.32 -32.91
CA VAL A 180 -3.32 9.42 -32.13
C VAL A 180 -4.43 10.05 -32.96
N GLN A 181 -4.14 11.17 -33.64
CA GLN A 181 -5.11 11.86 -34.49
C GLN A 181 -5.55 11.03 -35.70
N LYS A 182 -4.62 10.29 -36.32
CA LYS A 182 -4.92 9.41 -37.46
C LYS A 182 -3.90 8.27 -37.53
N GLY A 183 -4.34 7.07 -37.16
CA GLY A 183 -3.52 5.86 -37.10
C GLY A 183 -3.40 5.16 -38.45
N THR A 184 -2.47 5.60 -39.29
CA THR A 184 -2.14 4.91 -40.55
C THR A 184 -1.02 3.89 -40.33
N SER A 185 -0.95 2.85 -41.16
CA SER A 185 0.12 1.84 -41.12
C SER A 185 1.52 2.44 -41.30
N ALA A 186 1.64 3.54 -42.05
CA ALA A 186 2.91 4.28 -42.19
C ALA A 186 3.37 4.92 -40.87
N ARG A 187 2.44 5.50 -40.10
CA ARG A 187 2.73 6.13 -38.81
C ARG A 187 2.98 5.10 -37.70
N GLU A 188 2.31 3.95 -37.80
CA GLU A 188 2.59 2.80 -36.93
C GLU A 188 4.03 2.33 -37.12
N ARG A 189 4.48 2.12 -38.36
CA ARG A 189 5.87 1.75 -38.68
C ARG A 189 6.90 2.78 -38.20
N GLU A 190 6.59 4.07 -38.30
CA GLU A 190 7.43 5.13 -37.71
C GLU A 190 7.66 4.91 -36.20
N LEU A 191 6.61 4.54 -35.47
CA LEU A 191 6.66 4.29 -34.02
C LEU A 191 7.29 2.93 -33.68
N GLU A 192 7.11 1.90 -34.51
CA GLU A 192 7.80 0.61 -34.36
C GLU A 192 9.32 0.74 -34.46
N ILE A 193 9.83 1.68 -35.27
CA ILE A 193 11.27 1.96 -35.39
C ILE A 193 11.83 2.60 -34.11
N VAL A 194 11.12 3.52 -33.48
CA VAL A 194 11.60 4.13 -32.21
C VAL A 194 11.32 3.24 -30.99
N ASP A 195 10.43 2.24 -31.13
CA ASP A 195 10.22 1.14 -30.19
C ASP A 195 9.98 1.65 -28.74
N THR A 196 10.66 1.11 -27.73
CA THR A 196 10.46 1.47 -26.32
C THR A 196 10.77 2.94 -26.01
N PHE A 197 11.52 3.65 -26.86
CA PHE A 197 11.75 5.09 -26.70
C PHE A 197 10.45 5.90 -26.85
N ALA A 198 9.43 5.34 -27.51
CA ALA A 198 8.09 5.94 -27.61
C ALA A 198 7.17 5.68 -26.42
N VAL A 199 7.52 4.75 -25.52
CA VAL A 199 6.66 4.35 -24.38
C VAL A 199 6.23 5.53 -23.50
N PRO A 200 7.12 6.47 -23.10
CA PRO A 200 6.71 7.60 -22.26
C PRO A 200 5.60 8.45 -22.91
N GLU A 201 5.78 8.79 -24.20
CA GLU A 201 4.85 9.64 -24.95
C GLU A 201 3.55 8.88 -25.29
N LEU A 202 3.63 7.59 -25.58
CA LEU A 202 2.46 6.72 -25.79
C LEU A 202 1.59 6.61 -24.52
N LEU A 203 2.22 6.46 -23.35
CA LEU A 203 1.51 6.42 -22.07
C LEU A 203 0.90 7.77 -21.67
N ASP A 204 1.59 8.88 -21.96
CA ASP A 204 1.04 10.22 -21.76
C ASP A 204 -0.17 10.46 -22.70
N ALA A 205 -0.08 10.05 -23.96
CA ALA A 205 -1.20 10.08 -24.89
C ALA A 205 -2.39 9.22 -24.43
N ALA A 206 -2.12 8.02 -23.91
CA ALA A 206 -3.15 7.12 -23.38
C ALA A 206 -3.91 7.73 -22.18
N GLN A 207 -3.25 8.54 -21.35
CA GLN A 207 -3.90 9.25 -20.23
C GLN A 207 -4.76 10.44 -20.70
N ARG A 208 -4.35 11.10 -21.78
CA ARG A 208 -5.01 12.31 -22.29
C ARG A 208 -6.21 12.00 -23.18
N THR A 209 -6.18 10.90 -23.94
CA THR A 209 -7.24 10.55 -24.88
C THR A 209 -8.38 9.76 -24.23
N ARG A 210 -9.59 9.93 -24.73
CA ARG A 210 -10.79 9.12 -24.39
C ARG A 210 -11.31 8.33 -25.58
N ASP A 211 -10.66 8.44 -26.74
CA ASP A 211 -11.01 7.70 -27.95
C ASP A 211 -10.58 6.23 -27.82
N LYS A 212 -11.56 5.31 -27.86
CA LYS A 212 -11.36 3.86 -27.70
C LYS A 212 -10.50 3.28 -28.83
N GLU A 213 -10.66 3.76 -30.06
CA GLU A 213 -9.87 3.26 -31.18
C GLU A 213 -8.41 3.72 -31.06
N ALA A 214 -8.18 4.97 -30.67
CA ALA A 214 -6.84 5.47 -30.37
C ALA A 214 -6.20 4.68 -29.21
N LEU A 215 -6.93 4.35 -28.15
CA LEU A 215 -6.43 3.56 -27.04
C LEU A 215 -6.09 2.11 -27.44
N SER A 216 -6.90 1.46 -28.27
CA SER A 216 -6.58 0.14 -28.82
C SER A 216 -5.30 0.18 -29.65
N ARG A 217 -5.13 1.18 -30.51
CA ARG A 217 -3.90 1.40 -31.29
C ARG A 217 -2.67 1.66 -30.41
N ILE A 218 -2.78 2.54 -29.42
CA ILE A 218 -1.69 2.87 -28.50
C ILE A 218 -1.26 1.62 -27.70
N THR A 219 -2.22 0.91 -27.11
CA THR A 219 -1.90 -0.29 -26.31
C THR A 219 -1.35 -1.43 -27.15
N LYS A 220 -1.72 -1.54 -28.43
CA LYS A 220 -1.06 -2.44 -29.39
C LYS A 220 0.41 -2.10 -29.58
N LEU A 221 0.76 -0.82 -29.78
CA LEU A 221 2.15 -0.39 -29.89
C LEU A 221 2.93 -0.58 -28.59
N LEU A 222 2.32 -0.28 -27.43
CA LEU A 222 2.93 -0.54 -26.13
C LEU A 222 3.20 -2.04 -25.93
N ALA A 223 2.23 -2.90 -26.28
CA ALA A 223 2.37 -4.35 -26.23
C ALA A 223 3.52 -4.84 -27.13
N HIS A 224 3.61 -4.32 -28.36
CA HIS A 224 4.70 -4.62 -29.29
C HIS A 224 6.06 -4.18 -28.75
N ALA A 225 6.21 -2.92 -28.36
CA ALA A 225 7.50 -2.37 -27.91
C ALA A 225 8.01 -3.05 -26.63
N THR A 226 7.12 -3.29 -25.67
CA THR A 226 7.49 -3.86 -24.36
C THR A 226 7.39 -5.39 -24.31
N GLN A 227 6.95 -6.04 -25.40
CA GLN A 227 6.70 -7.48 -25.50
C GLN A 227 5.72 -8.01 -24.43
N ARG A 228 4.75 -7.17 -24.02
CA ARG A 228 3.70 -7.51 -23.05
C ARG A 228 2.41 -7.88 -23.78
N SER A 229 1.65 -8.83 -23.24
CA SER A 229 0.41 -9.35 -23.85
C SER A 229 -0.85 -8.48 -23.62
N SER A 230 -0.72 -7.27 -23.06
CA SER A 230 -1.83 -6.42 -22.61
C SER A 230 -2.38 -5.45 -23.68
N ALA A 231 -2.60 -5.93 -24.91
CA ALA A 231 -3.22 -5.13 -25.98
C ALA A 231 -4.76 -5.11 -25.85
N LEU A 232 -5.39 -3.94 -26.00
CA LEU A 232 -6.85 -3.81 -25.98
C LEU A 232 -7.47 -4.26 -27.32
N PRO A 233 -8.50 -5.13 -27.30
CA PRO A 233 -9.35 -5.38 -28.46
C PRO A 233 -10.02 -4.08 -28.95
N PRO A 234 -10.28 -3.94 -30.27
CA PRO A 234 -10.92 -2.74 -30.82
C PRO A 234 -12.36 -2.54 -30.35
N ASP A 235 -13.03 -3.60 -29.91
CA ASP A 235 -14.41 -3.65 -29.41
C ASP A 235 -14.51 -3.73 -27.88
N ALA A 236 -13.42 -3.41 -27.16
CA ALA A 236 -13.37 -3.49 -25.70
C ALA A 236 -14.42 -2.60 -25.00
N SER A 237 -14.98 -3.11 -23.89
CA SER A 237 -15.90 -2.34 -23.05
C SER A 237 -15.19 -1.18 -22.34
N GLU A 238 -15.93 -0.18 -21.86
CA GLU A 238 -15.33 0.95 -21.12
C GLU A 238 -14.57 0.50 -19.87
N ALA A 239 -15.12 -0.49 -19.15
CA ALA A 239 -14.46 -1.07 -17.99
C ALA A 239 -13.15 -1.78 -18.36
N ASP A 240 -13.08 -2.42 -19.53
CA ASP A 240 -11.87 -3.09 -20.00
C ASP A 240 -10.81 -2.08 -20.46
N VAL A 241 -11.23 -0.98 -21.11
CA VAL A 241 -10.36 0.14 -21.47
C VAL A 241 -9.74 0.78 -20.22
N GLU A 242 -10.56 1.11 -19.22
CA GLU A 242 -10.06 1.67 -17.96
C GLU A 242 -9.10 0.72 -17.25
N ARG A 243 -9.41 -0.58 -17.24
CA ARG A 243 -8.55 -1.61 -16.64
C ARG A 243 -7.21 -1.69 -17.36
N ALA A 244 -7.22 -1.75 -18.69
CA ALA A 244 -5.99 -1.86 -19.47
C ALA A 244 -5.10 -0.61 -19.34
N VAL A 245 -5.66 0.59 -19.40
CA VAL A 245 -4.90 1.83 -19.18
C VAL A 245 -4.34 1.86 -17.76
N SER A 246 -5.12 1.48 -16.75
CA SER A 246 -4.64 1.38 -15.36
C SER A 246 -3.52 0.35 -15.20
N ASP A 247 -3.59 -0.78 -15.89
CA ASP A 247 -2.55 -1.82 -15.91
C ASP A 247 -1.24 -1.30 -16.52
N TRP A 248 -1.32 -0.60 -17.66
CA TRP A 248 -0.17 0.03 -18.29
C TRP A 248 0.49 1.08 -17.39
N LEU A 249 -0.30 1.94 -16.75
CA LEU A 249 0.21 2.93 -15.80
C LEU A 249 0.80 2.29 -14.54
N SER A 250 0.26 1.15 -14.10
CA SER A 250 0.81 0.38 -12.98
C SER A 250 2.17 -0.22 -13.34
N TRP A 251 2.29 -0.76 -14.55
CA TRP A 251 3.56 -1.29 -15.04
C TRP A 251 4.59 -0.17 -15.20
N TRP A 252 4.20 0.97 -15.76
CA TRP A 252 5.06 2.14 -15.91
C TRP A 252 5.57 2.66 -14.57
N PHE A 253 4.71 2.71 -13.55
CA PHE A 253 5.11 3.11 -12.20
C PHE A 253 6.28 2.29 -11.62
N ILE A 254 6.39 1.02 -12.03
CA ILE A 254 7.46 0.10 -11.62
C ILE A 254 8.68 0.24 -12.54
N HIS A 255 8.49 0.39 -13.86
CA HIS A 255 9.56 0.24 -14.87
C HIS A 255 10.04 1.54 -15.52
N GLU A 256 9.51 2.71 -15.15
CA GLU A 256 9.89 4.01 -15.73
C GLU A 256 11.42 4.19 -15.82
N SER A 257 12.16 3.78 -14.78
CA SER A 257 13.62 3.89 -14.71
C SER A 257 14.35 3.15 -15.82
N ASP A 258 13.76 2.10 -16.40
CA ASP A 258 14.37 1.34 -17.47
C ASP A 258 14.37 2.10 -18.81
N PHE A 259 13.49 3.10 -18.97
CA PHE A 259 13.24 3.72 -20.29
C PHE A 259 13.52 5.23 -20.32
N VAL A 260 13.76 5.87 -19.18
CA VAL A 260 13.89 7.32 -19.07
C VAL A 260 15.23 7.70 -18.44
N VAL A 261 15.89 8.69 -19.02
CA VAL A 261 17.11 9.30 -18.47
C VAL A 261 16.75 10.25 -17.34
N ARG A 262 17.48 10.19 -16.22
CA ARG A 262 17.24 11.04 -15.06
C ARG A 262 18.31 12.14 -14.95
N GLU A 263 17.97 13.35 -15.38
CA GLU A 263 18.85 14.52 -15.34
C GLU A 263 18.33 15.64 -14.42
N GLY A 264 19.25 16.44 -13.87
CA GLY A 264 18.96 17.63 -13.07
C GLY A 264 18.00 17.36 -11.91
N THR A 265 16.87 18.06 -11.91
CA THR A 265 15.84 17.98 -10.86
C THR A 265 15.16 16.61 -10.80
N VAL A 266 15.01 15.91 -11.93
CA VAL A 266 14.38 14.58 -12.01
C VAL A 266 15.23 13.54 -11.28
N ARG A 267 16.56 13.63 -11.37
CA ARG A 267 17.46 12.76 -10.62
C ARG A 267 17.38 13.02 -9.11
N MET A 268 17.25 14.28 -8.73
CA MET A 268 17.10 14.67 -7.32
C MET A 268 15.78 14.16 -6.73
N THR A 269 14.67 14.26 -7.48
CA THR A 269 13.38 13.72 -7.02
C THR A 269 13.39 12.19 -6.97
N ALA A 270 14.03 11.51 -7.92
CA ALA A 270 14.23 10.06 -7.90
C ALA A 270 15.04 9.58 -6.69
N SER A 271 15.93 10.42 -6.14
CA SER A 271 16.70 10.08 -4.93
C SER A 271 15.82 9.79 -3.71
N ILE A 272 14.59 10.32 -3.70
CA ILE A 272 13.59 10.10 -2.66
C ILE A 272 12.45 9.22 -3.21
N GLY A 273 12.00 9.49 -4.44
CA GLY A 273 10.85 8.84 -5.08
C GLY A 273 11.08 7.40 -5.53
N ASP A 274 12.30 7.07 -5.97
CA ASP A 274 12.67 5.71 -6.37
C ASP A 274 13.28 4.96 -5.18
N THR A 275 12.46 4.86 -4.14
CA THR A 275 12.74 4.08 -2.94
C THR A 275 11.56 3.17 -2.66
N ARG A 276 11.80 2.03 -2.03
CA ARG A 276 10.74 1.10 -1.61
C ARG A 276 9.64 1.81 -0.83
N TYR A 277 10.03 2.65 0.12
CA TYR A 277 9.07 3.39 0.94
C TYR A 277 8.26 4.38 0.10
N ALA A 278 8.90 5.19 -0.74
CA ALA A 278 8.18 6.20 -1.52
C ALA A 278 7.25 5.56 -2.57
N LYS A 279 7.72 4.52 -3.28
CA LYS A 279 6.87 3.77 -4.23
C LYS A 279 5.68 3.12 -3.53
N TRP A 280 5.91 2.47 -2.38
CA TRP A 280 4.84 1.88 -1.59
C TRP A 280 3.85 2.93 -1.09
N MET A 281 4.33 4.06 -0.56
CA MET A 281 3.50 5.16 -0.05
C MET A 281 2.65 5.79 -1.16
N THR A 282 3.25 6.07 -2.31
CA THR A 282 2.53 6.60 -3.48
C THR A 282 1.51 5.60 -4.00
N GLY A 283 1.87 4.30 -4.06
CA GLY A 283 0.93 3.23 -4.39
C GLY A 283 -0.25 3.18 -3.43
N ALA A 284 0.00 3.20 -2.12
CA ALA A 284 -1.03 3.19 -1.09
C ALA A 284 -1.97 4.40 -1.17
N ALA A 285 -1.43 5.60 -1.43
CA ALA A 285 -2.23 6.81 -1.64
C ALA A 285 -3.14 6.72 -2.87
N LEU A 286 -2.72 5.96 -3.89
CA LEU A 286 -3.50 5.65 -5.10
C LEU A 286 -4.40 4.41 -4.94
N GLY A 287 -4.51 3.82 -3.75
CA GLY A 287 -5.29 2.62 -3.47
C GLY A 287 -4.64 1.31 -3.95
N LYS A 288 -3.39 1.35 -4.42
CA LYS A 288 -2.61 0.19 -4.88
C LYS A 288 -1.69 -0.27 -3.76
N LEU A 289 -2.17 -1.19 -2.93
CA LEU A 289 -1.44 -1.71 -1.76
C LEU A 289 -0.41 -2.81 -2.11
N GLY A 290 -0.26 -3.17 -3.39
CA GLY A 290 0.64 -4.23 -3.85
C GLY A 290 0.04 -5.63 -3.78
N LEU A 291 0.91 -6.63 -3.96
CA LEU A 291 0.59 -8.06 -3.94
C LEU A 291 1.12 -8.71 -2.66
N SER A 292 0.44 -9.75 -2.20
CA SER A 292 0.93 -10.61 -1.12
C SER A 292 2.09 -11.46 -1.61
N SER A 293 3.23 -11.46 -0.92
CA SER A 293 4.37 -12.31 -1.28
C SER A 293 4.10 -13.81 -1.10
N ARG A 294 3.07 -14.15 -0.31
CA ARG A 294 2.70 -15.54 -0.01
C ARG A 294 1.87 -16.20 -1.12
N ASP A 295 0.88 -15.48 -1.65
CA ASP A 295 -0.12 -16.04 -2.58
C ASP A 295 -0.34 -15.21 -3.86
N ASN A 296 0.46 -14.14 -4.07
CA ASN A 296 0.38 -13.23 -5.22
C ASN A 296 -1.01 -12.59 -5.44
N GLU A 297 -1.89 -12.61 -4.43
CA GLU A 297 -3.19 -11.97 -4.52
C GLU A 297 -3.08 -10.47 -4.16
N PRO A 298 -3.84 -9.58 -4.83
CA PRO A 298 -3.86 -8.16 -4.49
C PRO A 298 -4.25 -7.91 -3.03
N ILE A 299 -3.42 -7.17 -2.31
CA ILE A 299 -3.62 -6.90 -0.88
C ILE A 299 -4.93 -6.15 -0.66
N ALA A 300 -5.26 -5.17 -1.51
CA ALA A 300 -6.51 -4.42 -1.40
C ALA A 300 -7.75 -5.35 -1.44
N LYS A 301 -7.73 -6.38 -2.30
CA LYS A 301 -8.81 -7.38 -2.40
C LYS A 301 -8.88 -8.24 -1.15
N LYS A 302 -7.74 -8.75 -0.67
CA LYS A 302 -7.66 -9.51 0.58
C LYS A 302 -8.16 -8.68 1.78
N LEU A 303 -7.72 -7.43 1.89
CA LEU A 303 -8.13 -6.50 2.94
C LEU A 303 -9.65 -6.27 2.88
N GLY A 304 -10.22 -6.06 1.69
CA GLY A 304 -11.65 -5.89 1.50
C GLY A 304 -12.49 -7.09 1.96
N ALA A 305 -11.95 -8.31 1.86
CA ALA A 305 -12.60 -9.53 2.33
C ALA A 305 -12.46 -9.75 3.85
N ARG A 306 -11.32 -9.35 4.44
CA ARG A 306 -10.96 -9.68 5.83
C ARG A 306 -11.25 -8.57 6.83
N ALA A 307 -11.04 -7.32 6.44
CA ALA A 307 -11.21 -6.15 7.31
C ALA A 307 -12.64 -5.98 7.85
N PRO A 308 -13.71 -6.16 7.05
CA PRO A 308 -15.08 -6.01 7.56
C PRO A 308 -15.41 -6.97 8.70
N VAL A 309 -14.90 -8.21 8.65
CA VAL A 309 -15.12 -9.22 9.70
C VAL A 309 -14.57 -8.72 11.03
N THR A 310 -13.30 -8.29 11.03
CA THR A 310 -12.62 -7.77 12.23
C THR A 310 -13.30 -6.50 12.74
N PHE A 311 -13.62 -5.56 11.86
CA PHE A 311 -14.19 -4.27 12.25
C PHE A 311 -15.61 -4.39 12.78
N VAL A 312 -16.46 -5.22 12.16
CA VAL A 312 -17.82 -5.48 12.67
C VAL A 312 -17.73 -6.14 14.03
N MET A 313 -16.89 -7.16 14.20
CA MET A 313 -16.71 -7.82 15.50
C MET A 313 -16.22 -6.84 16.58
N THR A 314 -15.22 -6.02 16.26
CA THR A 314 -14.66 -5.00 17.16
C THR A 314 -15.69 -3.93 17.51
N ALA A 315 -16.48 -3.46 16.54
CA ALA A 315 -17.53 -2.48 16.75
C ALA A 315 -18.67 -3.04 17.61
N LEU A 316 -19.12 -4.27 17.36
CA LEU A 316 -20.12 -4.95 18.19
C LEU A 316 -19.62 -5.15 19.62
N ALA A 317 -18.36 -5.53 19.80
CA ALA A 317 -17.76 -5.67 21.12
C ALA A 317 -17.68 -4.33 21.86
N MET A 318 -17.33 -3.26 21.15
CA MET A 318 -17.31 -1.91 21.70
C MET A 318 -18.71 -1.46 22.14
N LEU A 319 -19.70 -1.63 21.28
CA LEU A 319 -21.10 -1.27 21.59
C LEU A 319 -21.58 -2.02 22.82
N LEU A 320 -21.40 -3.34 22.86
CA LEU A 320 -21.77 -4.17 24.00
C LEU A 320 -21.03 -3.72 25.27
N ALA A 321 -19.73 -3.47 25.17
CA ALA A 321 -18.93 -3.02 26.30
C ALA A 321 -19.43 -1.67 26.85
N PHE A 322 -19.75 -0.70 25.99
CA PHE A 322 -20.30 0.58 26.41
C PHE A 322 -21.68 0.44 27.07
N SER A 323 -22.57 -0.35 26.45
CA SER A 323 -23.91 -0.61 26.95
C SER A 323 -23.92 -1.23 28.35
N VAL A 324 -22.91 -2.04 28.68
CA VAL A 324 -22.78 -2.66 30.01
C VAL A 324 -21.95 -1.81 30.97
N ALA A 325 -20.84 -1.24 30.50
CA ALA A 325 -19.89 -0.51 31.33
C ALA A 325 -20.49 0.77 31.93
N VAL A 326 -21.29 1.52 31.16
CA VAL A 326 -21.86 2.78 31.64
C VAL A 326 -22.85 2.55 32.80
N PRO A 327 -23.87 1.67 32.67
CA PRO A 327 -24.75 1.32 33.78
C PRO A 327 -24.01 0.67 34.94
N LEU A 328 -23.07 -0.24 34.69
CA LEU A 328 -22.34 -0.94 35.73
C LEU A 328 -21.43 -0.01 36.55
N GLY A 329 -20.70 0.88 35.89
CA GLY A 329 -19.89 1.91 36.53
C GLY A 329 -20.75 2.86 37.37
N ALA A 330 -21.91 3.26 36.84
CA ALA A 330 -22.84 4.11 37.55
C ALA A 330 -23.45 3.42 38.78
N PHE A 331 -23.86 2.16 38.63
CA PHE A 331 -24.43 1.33 39.70
C PHE A 331 -23.44 1.13 40.85
N THR A 332 -22.18 0.79 40.53
CA THR A 332 -21.15 0.56 41.56
C THR A 332 -20.78 1.85 42.30
N ALA A 333 -20.74 3.00 41.61
CA ALA A 333 -20.54 4.30 42.24
C ALA A 333 -21.71 4.70 43.15
N TRP A 334 -22.96 4.45 42.72
CA TRP A 334 -24.16 4.71 43.54
C TRP A 334 -24.22 3.82 44.80
N ARG A 335 -23.83 2.54 44.68
CA ARG A 335 -23.79 1.56 45.79
C ARG A 335 -22.47 1.60 46.59
N ARG A 336 -21.69 2.68 46.49
CA ARG A 336 -20.42 2.83 47.22
C ARG A 336 -20.62 2.54 48.71
N GLY A 337 -19.74 1.70 49.27
CA GLY A 337 -19.79 1.30 50.69
C GLY A 337 -20.62 0.06 51.02
N ARG A 338 -21.35 -0.54 50.06
CA ARG A 338 -22.10 -1.80 50.29
C ARG A 338 -21.31 -3.04 49.84
N GLY A 339 -21.58 -4.21 50.43
CA GLY A 339 -20.91 -5.48 50.11
C GLY A 339 -21.00 -5.87 48.62
N VAL A 340 -22.16 -5.67 48.00
CA VAL A 340 -22.37 -5.90 46.55
C VAL A 340 -21.35 -5.13 45.69
N ASN A 341 -21.04 -3.88 46.07
CA ASN A 341 -20.04 -3.08 45.36
C ASN A 341 -18.64 -3.71 45.48
N ARG A 342 -18.29 -4.29 46.64
CA ARG A 342 -17.00 -4.95 46.85
C ARG A 342 -16.86 -6.17 45.95
N VAL A 343 -17.90 -7.03 45.88
CA VAL A 343 -17.92 -8.21 45.01
C VAL A 343 -17.76 -7.81 43.53
N VAL A 344 -18.58 -6.89 43.04
CA VAL A 344 -18.50 -6.45 41.63
C VAL A 344 -17.13 -5.85 41.31
N THR A 345 -16.55 -5.05 42.22
CA THR A 345 -15.21 -4.48 42.02
C THR A 345 -14.13 -5.55 41.97
N VAL A 346 -14.19 -6.56 42.83
CA VAL A 346 -13.24 -7.69 42.84
C VAL A 346 -13.34 -8.49 41.53
N VAL A 347 -14.56 -8.80 41.08
CA VAL A 347 -14.76 -9.51 39.80
C VAL A 347 -14.22 -8.71 38.63
N LEU A 348 -14.54 -7.41 38.53
CA LEU A 348 -14.03 -6.55 37.46
C LEU A 348 -12.51 -6.41 37.50
N PHE A 349 -11.91 -6.36 38.69
CA PHE A 349 -10.46 -6.32 38.85
C PHE A 349 -9.80 -7.63 38.41
N ALA A 350 -10.40 -8.78 38.75
CA ALA A 350 -9.95 -10.09 38.29
C ALA A 350 -10.00 -10.19 36.77
N VAL A 351 -11.14 -9.84 36.15
CA VAL A 351 -11.29 -9.82 34.68
C VAL A 351 -10.28 -8.89 34.01
N TYR A 352 -10.08 -7.68 34.55
CA TYR A 352 -9.11 -6.72 34.04
C TYR A 352 -7.66 -7.25 34.09
N SER A 353 -7.35 -8.10 35.07
CA SER A 353 -6.00 -8.66 35.26
C SER A 353 -5.73 -9.87 34.35
N LEU A 354 -6.76 -10.44 33.72
CA LEU A 354 -6.60 -11.57 32.82
C LEU A 354 -6.23 -11.09 31.41
N PRO A 355 -5.21 -11.69 30.75
CA PRO A 355 -4.94 -11.43 29.35
C PRO A 355 -6.16 -11.75 28.47
N THR A 356 -6.41 -10.95 27.43
CA THR A 356 -7.57 -11.12 26.55
C THR A 356 -7.64 -12.52 25.92
N PHE A 357 -6.51 -13.09 25.54
CA PHE A 357 -6.44 -14.44 24.97
C PHE A 357 -6.82 -15.55 25.96
N TRP A 358 -6.53 -15.36 27.25
CA TRP A 358 -6.95 -16.30 28.30
C TRP A 358 -8.46 -16.28 28.47
N VAL A 359 -9.06 -15.10 28.49
CA VAL A 359 -10.52 -14.93 28.52
C VAL A 359 -11.16 -15.55 27.29
N ALA A 360 -10.57 -15.33 26.12
CA ALA A 360 -10.99 -15.95 24.86
C ALA A 360 -10.97 -17.47 24.95
N GLN A 361 -9.86 -18.06 25.41
CA GLN A 361 -9.68 -19.50 25.50
C GLN A 361 -10.64 -20.15 26.51
N LEU A 362 -10.89 -19.50 27.64
CA LEU A 362 -11.86 -19.95 28.64
C LEU A 362 -13.29 -19.93 28.08
N LEU A 363 -13.68 -18.85 27.41
CA LEU A 363 -15.01 -18.77 26.80
C LEU A 363 -15.16 -19.73 25.62
N PHE A 364 -14.10 -19.96 24.85
CA PHE A 364 -14.07 -20.94 23.77
C PHE A 364 -14.29 -22.37 24.30
N SER A 365 -13.58 -22.76 25.38
CA SER A 365 -13.74 -24.10 25.97
C SER A 365 -15.16 -24.31 26.51
N MET A 366 -15.74 -23.31 27.19
CA MET A 366 -17.13 -23.35 27.66
C MET A 366 -18.15 -23.41 26.52
N ALA A 367 -17.92 -22.64 25.44
CA ALA A 367 -18.80 -22.60 24.28
C ALA A 367 -18.80 -23.91 23.51
N ARG A 368 -17.64 -24.56 23.39
CA ARG A 368 -17.49 -25.87 22.75
C ARG A 368 -18.29 -26.94 23.48
N VAL A 369 -18.30 -26.93 24.82
CA VAL A 369 -19.11 -27.86 25.63
C VAL A 369 -20.61 -27.64 25.44
N ARG A 370 -21.03 -26.39 25.17
CA ARG A 370 -22.44 -26.00 25.02
C ARG A 370 -22.91 -25.88 23.57
N SER A 371 -22.08 -26.24 22.58
CA SER A 371 -22.37 -26.13 21.15
C SER A 371 -22.81 -24.74 20.68
N TYR A 372 -22.30 -23.66 21.30
CA TYR A 372 -22.58 -22.31 20.80
C TYR A 372 -21.78 -22.05 19.51
N ALA A 373 -22.49 -22.01 18.38
CA ALA A 373 -21.92 -21.59 17.10
C ALA A 373 -22.22 -20.10 16.86
N GLY A 374 -21.19 -19.32 16.53
CA GLY A 374 -21.36 -17.96 15.99
C GLY A 374 -20.49 -16.88 16.62
N VAL A 375 -20.68 -15.66 16.13
CA VAL A 375 -19.85 -14.48 16.44
C VAL A 375 -20.11 -13.93 17.86
N ALA A 376 -21.18 -14.37 18.53
CA ALA A 376 -21.57 -13.87 19.85
C ALA A 376 -20.52 -14.12 20.95
N VAL A 377 -19.92 -15.31 21.02
CA VAL A 377 -18.90 -15.64 22.02
C VAL A 377 -17.60 -14.85 21.81
N PRO A 378 -17.06 -14.75 20.58
CA PRO A 378 -15.95 -13.85 20.26
C PRO A 378 -16.20 -12.39 20.67
N VAL A 379 -17.39 -11.85 20.34
CA VAL A 379 -17.79 -10.49 20.69
C VAL A 379 -17.88 -10.31 22.20
N LEU A 380 -18.44 -11.29 22.92
CA LEU A 380 -18.52 -11.28 24.37
C LEU A 380 -17.14 -11.31 25.03
N ALA A 381 -16.23 -12.13 24.52
CA ALA A 381 -14.86 -12.23 25.02
C ALA A 381 -14.12 -10.89 24.90
N LEU A 382 -14.23 -10.23 23.75
CA LEU A 382 -13.71 -8.87 23.55
C LEU A 382 -14.41 -7.85 24.46
N ALA A 383 -15.74 -7.86 24.50
CA ALA A 383 -16.52 -6.89 25.26
C ALA A 383 -16.27 -7.00 26.77
N LEU A 384 -16.03 -8.19 27.31
CA LEU A 384 -15.81 -8.41 28.74
C LEU A 384 -14.56 -7.67 29.24
N THR A 385 -13.47 -7.75 28.48
CA THR A 385 -12.20 -7.05 28.81
C THR A 385 -12.35 -5.54 28.72
N ALA A 386 -13.03 -5.02 27.69
CA ALA A 386 -13.33 -3.60 27.56
C ALA A 386 -14.30 -3.12 28.65
N THR A 387 -15.30 -3.92 29.02
CA THR A 387 -16.28 -3.59 30.07
C THR A 387 -15.61 -3.37 31.41
N ALA A 388 -14.65 -4.23 31.78
CA ALA A 388 -13.89 -4.08 33.02
C ALA A 388 -13.14 -2.74 33.07
N THR A 389 -12.51 -2.37 31.97
CA THR A 389 -11.77 -1.10 31.85
C THR A 389 -12.71 0.11 31.85
N LEU A 390 -13.73 0.12 31.00
CA LEU A 390 -14.64 1.26 30.83
C LEU A 390 -15.52 1.49 32.07
N SER A 391 -15.98 0.43 32.74
CA SER A 391 -16.80 0.56 33.95
C SER A 391 -16.05 1.20 35.11
N ARG A 392 -14.74 0.93 35.22
CA ARG A 392 -13.84 1.59 36.18
C ARG A 392 -13.74 3.09 35.91
N HIS A 393 -13.52 3.49 34.66
CA HIS A 393 -13.46 4.91 34.28
C HIS A 393 -14.79 5.63 34.51
N GLN A 394 -15.90 4.99 34.12
CA GLN A 394 -17.24 5.53 34.37
C GLN A 394 -17.51 5.72 35.87
N ARG A 395 -17.09 4.77 36.70
CA ARG A 395 -17.23 4.85 38.16
C ARG A 395 -16.46 6.05 38.71
N VAL A 396 -15.19 6.21 38.31
CA VAL A 396 -14.35 7.33 38.77
C VAL A 396 -14.99 8.66 38.38
N SER A 397 -15.36 8.81 37.11
CA SER A 397 -16.01 10.03 36.62
C SER A 397 -17.33 10.33 37.34
N LEU A 398 -18.16 9.32 37.62
CA LEU A 398 -19.42 9.55 38.33
C LEU A 398 -19.18 9.98 39.79
N LEU A 399 -18.17 9.42 40.46
CA LEU A 399 -17.84 9.81 41.82
C LEU A 399 -17.35 11.26 41.91
N GLU A 400 -16.61 11.74 40.91
CA GLU A 400 -16.18 13.15 40.79
C GLU A 400 -17.39 14.06 40.55
N VAL A 401 -18.21 13.75 39.55
CA VAL A 401 -19.37 14.58 39.18
C VAL A 401 -20.39 14.66 40.30
N VAL A 402 -20.60 13.57 41.04
CA VAL A 402 -21.51 13.55 42.20
C VAL A 402 -21.09 14.55 43.29
N GLN A 403 -19.81 14.94 43.34
CA GLN A 403 -19.32 15.93 44.31
C GLN A 403 -19.45 17.37 43.83
N ALA A 404 -19.85 17.62 42.57
CA ALA A 404 -19.98 18.96 42.00
C ALA A 404 -21.11 19.79 42.65
N ASP A 405 -20.93 21.11 42.68
CA ASP A 405 -21.82 22.04 43.40
C ASP A 405 -23.26 22.05 42.87
N TYR A 406 -23.44 21.90 41.57
CA TYR A 406 -24.78 21.82 40.98
C TYR A 406 -25.53 20.54 41.41
N VAL A 407 -24.81 19.44 41.67
CA VAL A 407 -25.37 18.18 42.17
C VAL A 407 -25.73 18.31 43.65
N ARG A 408 -24.86 18.95 44.44
CA ARG A 408 -25.14 19.26 45.85
C ARG A 408 -26.37 20.15 45.99
N THR A 409 -26.47 21.18 45.16
CA THR A 409 -27.64 22.07 45.10
C THR A 409 -28.91 21.29 44.73
N ALA A 410 -28.86 20.38 43.74
CA ALA A 410 -30.00 19.55 43.39
C ALA A 410 -30.46 18.63 44.55
N ARG A 411 -29.52 18.07 45.33
CA ARG A 411 -29.84 17.30 46.54
C ARG A 411 -30.45 18.19 47.63
N ALA A 412 -29.91 19.39 47.83
CA ALA A 412 -30.45 20.35 48.79
C ALA A 412 -31.90 20.77 48.46
N LYS A 413 -32.26 20.79 47.17
CA LYS A 413 -33.64 20.99 46.69
C LYS A 413 -34.57 19.77 46.85
N GLY A 414 -34.10 18.68 47.49
CA GLY A 414 -34.91 17.50 47.77
C GLY A 414 -35.00 16.47 46.64
N VAL A 415 -34.21 16.59 45.57
CA VAL A 415 -34.23 15.61 44.47
C VAL A 415 -33.68 14.26 44.97
N SER A 416 -34.39 13.16 44.68
CA SER A 416 -34.01 11.82 45.14
C SER A 416 -32.62 11.39 44.65
N ALA A 417 -31.88 10.64 45.46
CA ALA A 417 -30.50 10.22 45.14
C ALA A 417 -30.39 9.48 43.80
N PHE A 418 -31.41 8.69 43.44
CA PHE A 418 -31.46 8.00 42.16
C PHE A 418 -31.65 8.97 41.00
N ARG A 419 -32.64 9.88 41.07
CA ARG A 419 -32.89 10.89 40.03
C ARG A 419 -31.69 11.83 39.86
N VAL A 420 -31.06 12.25 40.97
CA VAL A 420 -29.82 13.04 40.94
C VAL A 420 -28.70 12.31 40.20
N THR A 421 -28.53 11.01 40.48
CA THR A 421 -27.45 10.24 39.86
C THR A 421 -27.69 10.04 38.37
N VAL A 422 -28.88 9.58 37.97
CA VAL A 422 -29.18 9.23 36.57
C VAL A 422 -29.39 10.47 35.69
N VAL A 423 -30.07 11.50 36.17
CA VAL A 423 -30.46 12.65 35.36
C VAL A 423 -29.43 13.79 35.43
N HIS A 424 -28.86 14.05 36.61
CA HIS A 424 -27.98 15.22 36.81
C HIS A 424 -26.49 14.87 36.78
N ALA A 425 -26.08 13.71 37.29
CA ALA A 425 -24.67 13.34 37.35
C ALA A 425 -24.22 12.51 36.12
N LEU A 426 -24.99 11.49 35.73
CA LEU A 426 -24.58 10.54 34.69
C LEU A 426 -24.33 11.21 33.33
N ARG A 427 -25.19 12.16 32.93
CA ARG A 427 -25.03 12.89 31.66
C ARG A 427 -23.66 13.55 31.51
N ASN A 428 -23.13 14.11 32.60
CA ASN A 428 -21.82 14.76 32.60
C ASN A 428 -20.68 13.76 32.88
N ALA A 429 -20.94 12.71 33.65
CA ALA A 429 -19.97 11.66 33.97
C ALA A 429 -19.68 10.70 32.80
N VAL A 430 -20.51 10.70 31.74
CA VAL A 430 -20.29 9.86 30.55
C VAL A 430 -19.29 10.51 29.59
N LEU A 431 -19.07 11.83 29.66
CA LEU A 431 -18.19 12.56 28.73
C LEU A 431 -16.75 12.00 28.73
N PRO A 432 -16.07 11.78 29.88
CA PRO A 432 -14.73 11.20 29.86
C PRO A 432 -14.72 9.77 29.32
N THR A 433 -15.74 8.97 29.61
CA THR A 433 -15.88 7.59 29.11
C THR A 433 -16.01 7.57 27.59
N VAL A 434 -16.78 8.50 26.99
CA VAL A 434 -16.90 8.66 25.53
C VAL A 434 -15.58 9.07 24.89
N THR A 435 -14.79 9.92 25.57
CA THR A 435 -13.45 10.29 25.13
C THR A 435 -12.54 9.06 25.06
N LEU A 436 -12.57 8.23 26.10
CA LEU A 436 -11.78 7.01 26.19
C LEU A 436 -12.25 5.93 25.20
N ALA A 437 -13.50 5.98 24.72
CA ALA A 437 -14.00 5.10 23.67
C ALA A 437 -13.10 5.10 22.42
N GLY A 438 -12.63 6.29 22.03
CA GLY A 438 -11.75 6.46 20.86
C GLY A 438 -10.42 5.73 21.02
N PHE A 439 -9.88 5.67 22.24
CA PHE A 439 -8.65 4.94 22.58
C PHE A 439 -8.87 3.45 22.83
N GLN A 440 -10.09 3.04 23.19
CA GLN A 440 -10.42 1.65 23.43
C GLN A 440 -10.51 0.85 22.13
N PHE A 441 -10.89 1.49 21.01
CA PHE A 441 -11.07 0.79 19.73
C PHE A 441 -9.77 0.16 19.21
N PRO A 442 -8.62 0.86 19.16
CA PRO A 442 -7.34 0.26 18.78
C PRO A 442 -6.93 -0.91 19.69
N THR A 443 -7.20 -0.80 20.99
CA THR A 443 -6.94 -1.87 21.96
C THR A 443 -7.79 -3.10 21.66
N LEU A 444 -9.07 -2.92 21.37
CA LEU A 444 -9.97 -4.00 20.97
C LEU A 444 -9.59 -4.60 19.62
N LEU A 445 -9.10 -3.80 18.67
CA LEU A 445 -8.62 -4.27 17.37
C LEU A 445 -7.43 -5.23 17.54
N GLY A 446 -6.47 -4.89 18.41
CA GLY A 446 -5.37 -5.80 18.76
C GLY A 446 -5.85 -7.08 19.45
N GLY A 447 -6.81 -6.96 20.38
CA GLY A 447 -7.46 -8.13 21.00
C GLY A 447 -8.22 -9.00 20.00
N ALA A 448 -8.84 -8.39 18.98
CA ALA A 448 -9.61 -9.08 17.95
C ALA A 448 -8.74 -10.02 17.13
N PHE A 449 -7.47 -9.67 16.90
CA PHE A 449 -6.55 -10.54 16.17
C PHE A 449 -6.33 -11.87 16.88
N VAL A 450 -6.19 -11.82 18.20
CA VAL A 450 -6.02 -13.03 19.01
C VAL A 450 -7.33 -13.81 19.12
N ILE A 451 -8.46 -13.12 19.21
CA ILE A 451 -9.79 -13.75 19.24
C ILE A 451 -10.07 -14.47 17.92
N GLU A 452 -9.70 -13.89 16.79
CA GLU A 452 -9.83 -14.52 15.49
C GLU A 452 -9.01 -15.81 15.39
N GLU A 453 -7.81 -15.82 15.98
CA GLU A 453 -7.00 -17.03 16.04
C GLU A 453 -7.66 -18.13 16.88
N VAL A 454 -8.05 -17.79 18.11
CA VAL A 454 -8.66 -18.75 19.05
C VAL A 454 -9.95 -19.35 18.51
N PHE A 455 -10.80 -18.54 17.86
CA PHE A 455 -12.10 -18.95 17.36
C PHE A 455 -12.08 -19.40 15.88
N GLY A 456 -10.92 -19.37 15.21
CA GLY A 456 -10.80 -19.74 13.79
C GLY A 456 -11.57 -18.82 12.83
N ILE A 457 -11.75 -17.55 13.20
CA ILE A 457 -12.48 -16.57 12.39
C ILE A 457 -11.53 -15.98 11.35
N ARG A 458 -11.93 -16.06 10.09
CA ARG A 458 -11.15 -15.58 8.93
C ARG A 458 -11.20 -14.05 8.78
N GLY A 459 -10.73 -13.32 9.77
CA GLY A 459 -10.59 -11.86 9.75
C GLY A 459 -9.19 -11.38 9.34
N MET A 460 -8.95 -10.09 9.55
CA MET A 460 -7.70 -9.39 9.27
C MET A 460 -6.57 -9.86 10.18
N GLY A 461 -6.84 -10.09 11.46
CA GLY A 461 -5.84 -10.54 12.42
C GLY A 461 -5.40 -11.97 12.19
N TRP A 462 -6.34 -12.84 11.83
CA TRP A 462 -6.04 -14.19 11.36
C TRP A 462 -5.04 -14.16 10.20
N GLU A 463 -5.32 -13.37 9.16
CA GLU A 463 -4.44 -13.27 8.00
C GLU A 463 -3.08 -12.64 8.35
N THR A 464 -3.07 -11.67 9.28
CA THR A 464 -1.85 -11.01 9.76
C THR A 464 -0.89 -11.97 10.45
N LEU A 465 -1.37 -12.90 11.26
CA LEU A 465 -0.51 -13.91 11.88
C LEU A 465 0.17 -14.80 10.84
N ARG A 466 -0.56 -15.22 9.79
CA ARG A 466 0.02 -16.01 8.70
C ARG A 466 0.98 -15.20 7.84
N ALA A 467 0.69 -13.91 7.63
CA ALA A 467 1.58 -12.99 6.92
C ALA A 467 2.90 -12.80 7.67
N ILE A 468 2.87 -12.75 9.01
CA ILE A 468 4.08 -12.69 9.84
C ILE A 468 4.91 -13.98 9.65
N GLU A 469 4.29 -15.15 9.71
CA GLU A 469 4.96 -16.44 9.48
C GLU A 469 5.57 -16.52 8.06
N ALA A 470 4.83 -16.05 7.05
CA ALA A 470 5.25 -16.03 5.66
C ALA A 470 6.18 -14.85 5.29
N HIS A 471 6.53 -13.98 6.25
CA HIS A 471 7.31 -12.77 6.01
C HIS A 471 6.72 -11.85 4.91
N ASP A 472 5.39 -11.78 4.83
CA ASP A 472 4.66 -10.92 3.91
C ASP A 472 4.60 -9.49 4.45
N THR A 473 5.69 -8.75 4.20
CA THR A 473 5.85 -7.36 4.62
C THR A 473 4.78 -6.45 4.04
N ALA A 474 4.33 -6.70 2.81
CA ALA A 474 3.36 -5.87 2.13
C ALA A 474 1.98 -5.94 2.83
N TRP A 475 1.55 -7.15 3.25
CA TRP A 475 0.35 -7.29 4.09
C TRP A 475 0.49 -6.60 5.45
N ILE A 476 1.64 -6.74 6.12
CA ILE A 476 1.88 -6.14 7.45
C ILE A 476 1.77 -4.63 7.38
N VAL A 477 2.47 -3.98 6.44
CA VAL A 477 2.44 -2.51 6.34
C VAL A 477 1.04 -2.03 5.96
N ALA A 478 0.33 -2.71 5.04
CA ALA A 478 -1.04 -2.37 4.68
C ALA A 478 -2.02 -2.47 5.87
N THR A 479 -1.91 -3.55 6.66
CA THR A 479 -2.73 -3.78 7.85
C THR A 479 -2.49 -2.73 8.93
N VAL A 480 -1.23 -2.36 9.16
CA VAL A 480 -0.90 -1.33 10.15
C VAL A 480 -1.37 0.05 9.69
N LEU A 481 -1.19 0.40 8.40
CA LEU A 481 -1.70 1.65 7.85
C LEU A 481 -3.23 1.74 7.97
N LEU A 482 -3.95 0.67 7.63
CA LEU A 482 -5.40 0.61 7.80
C LEU A 482 -5.79 0.75 9.28
N SER A 483 -5.11 0.04 10.17
CA SER A 483 -5.36 0.11 11.62
C SER A 483 -5.12 1.51 12.18
N ALA A 484 -4.05 2.19 11.75
CA ALA A 484 -3.76 3.57 12.12
C ALA A 484 -4.80 4.56 11.58
N SER A 485 -5.27 4.34 10.35
CA SER A 485 -6.32 5.15 9.71
C SER A 485 -7.63 5.03 10.46
N VAL A 486 -8.05 3.81 10.79
CA VAL A 486 -9.28 3.55 11.56
C VAL A 486 -9.16 4.07 13.00
N THR A 487 -8.00 3.89 13.63
CA THR A 487 -7.71 4.47 14.96
C THR A 487 -7.91 5.98 14.96
N THR A 488 -7.35 6.65 13.95
CA THR A 488 -7.50 8.10 13.80
C THR A 488 -8.96 8.48 13.56
N ALA A 489 -9.67 7.75 12.69
CA ALA A 489 -11.09 7.98 12.45
C ALA A 489 -11.92 7.83 13.74
N MET A 490 -11.61 6.87 14.60
CA MET A 490 -12.28 6.67 15.89
C MET A 490 -11.99 7.78 16.90
N LEU A 491 -10.75 8.29 16.94
CA LEU A 491 -10.41 9.46 17.77
C LEU A 491 -11.14 10.73 17.28
N ILE A 492 -11.24 10.94 15.97
CA ILE A 492 -12.01 12.04 15.40
C ILE A 492 -13.51 11.85 15.68
N GLY A 493 -14.02 10.61 15.57
CA GLY A 493 -15.40 10.27 15.90
C GLY A 493 -15.74 10.54 17.36
N SER A 494 -14.84 10.22 18.29
CA SER A 494 -14.98 10.52 19.72
C SER A 494 -15.09 12.03 19.99
N ASP A 495 -14.22 12.83 19.37
CA ASP A 495 -14.31 14.29 19.48
C ASP A 495 -15.63 14.88 18.97
N VAL A 496 -16.14 14.34 17.85
CA VAL A 496 -17.43 14.75 17.29
C VAL A 496 -18.57 14.34 18.23
N ALA A 497 -18.51 13.14 18.80
CA ALA A 497 -19.49 12.69 19.79
C ALA A 497 -19.48 13.58 21.05
N LEU A 498 -18.31 14.03 21.51
CA LEU A 498 -18.21 14.98 22.62
C LEU A 498 -18.88 16.32 22.31
N GLY A 499 -18.64 16.88 21.12
CA GLY A 499 -19.31 18.11 20.69
C GLY A 499 -20.83 17.95 20.50
N ALA A 500 -21.31 16.75 20.20
CA ALA A 500 -22.74 16.45 20.15
C ALA A 500 -23.37 16.34 21.54
N LEU A 501 -22.63 15.80 22.51
CA LEU A 501 -23.10 15.59 23.89
C LEU A 501 -23.01 16.86 24.76
N ASP A 502 -22.01 17.72 24.54
CA ASP A 502 -21.79 18.96 25.28
C ASP A 502 -21.67 20.20 24.35
N PRO A 503 -22.66 21.12 24.36
CA PRO A 503 -22.62 22.37 23.61
C PRO A 503 -21.39 23.24 23.89
N ARG A 504 -20.84 23.21 25.10
CA ARG A 504 -19.67 24.02 25.49
C ARG A 504 -18.41 23.54 24.78
N VAL A 505 -18.27 22.22 24.64
CA VAL A 505 -17.17 21.60 23.88
C VAL A 505 -17.31 21.96 22.40
N ARG A 506 -18.54 21.92 21.87
CA ARG A 506 -18.84 22.32 20.49
C ARG A 506 -18.44 23.76 20.19
N GLU A 507 -18.75 24.70 21.09
CA GLU A 507 -18.38 26.11 20.94
C GLU A 507 -16.86 26.32 20.92
N ARG A 508 -16.12 25.66 21.82
CA ARG A 508 -14.63 25.67 21.80
C ARG A 508 -14.06 25.09 20.51
N GLN A 509 -14.59 23.95 20.05
CA GLN A 509 -14.16 23.30 18.80
C GLN A 509 -14.41 24.16 17.55
N LEU A 510 -15.47 24.97 17.57
CA LEU A 510 -15.84 25.89 16.47
C LEU A 510 -15.07 27.22 16.50
N GLY A 511 -14.15 27.42 17.46
CA GLY A 511 -13.36 28.65 17.58
C GLY A 511 -14.10 29.77 18.32
N GLY A 512 -15.06 29.44 19.19
CA GLY A 512 -15.77 30.40 20.02
C GLY A 512 -14.81 31.20 20.89
N ARG A 513 -14.78 32.52 20.63
CA ARG A 513 -14.20 33.56 21.51
C ARG A 513 -14.82 33.40 22.90
N LEU A 514 -14.04 32.95 23.87
CA LEU A 514 -14.35 33.17 25.29
C LEU A 514 -13.83 34.57 25.63
N SER A 515 -14.71 35.56 25.49
CA SER A 515 -14.64 36.81 26.26
C SER A 515 -15.40 36.62 27.56
#